data_AF-A0A0F8Z2Y4-F1
#
_entry.id   AF-A0A0F8Z2Y4-F1
#
_cell.length_a   1.000
_cell.length_b   1.000
_cell.length_c   1.000
_cell.angle_alpha   90.00
_cell.angle_beta   90.00
_cell.angle_gamma   90.00
#
_symmetry.space_group_name_H-M   'P 1'
#
loop_
_entity.id
_entity.type
_entity.pdbx_description
1 polymer ?
#
loop_
_entity_poly.entity_id
_entity_poly.type
_entity_poly.pdbx_seq_one_letter_code
_entity_poly.pdbx_strand_id
1 'polypeptide(L)'
;MGQYFRPINIKTMEWIKMGFWKLTEHSWIGNRDVGKVMTLLSIRNPWYKSPIAWCGDYYDEKGEINYYDKLEGKDRLSYIKPMSKSKQLKAILINHTKREYVVYSKIRVNKWELRVNPLPILTALGNGRGQGDYRDYQPDFDKVGIWAGDIFSVRFIIPKGYKELEVDFYEE
;
A
#
# COMPACT_ATOMS: atom_id res chain seq x y z
N MET A 1 -20.67 5.72 -7.31
CA MET A 1 -19.35 6.33 -7.62
C MET A 1 -18.33 5.82 -6.62
N GLY A 2 -17.04 5.77 -6.93
CA GLY A 2 -16.01 5.17 -6.06
C GLY A 2 -14.78 6.05 -5.95
N GLN A 3 -14.06 5.93 -4.84
CA GLN A 3 -12.81 6.65 -4.59
C GLN A 3 -11.68 5.91 -5.31
N TYR A 4 -10.89 6.62 -6.10
CA TYR A 4 -9.74 6.07 -6.82
C TYR A 4 -8.44 6.38 -6.10
N PHE A 5 -7.56 5.40 -6.03
CA PHE A 5 -6.36 5.52 -5.22
C PHE A 5 -5.06 5.55 -6.03
N ARG A 6 -4.08 6.30 -5.52
CA ARG A 6 -2.73 6.39 -6.08
C ARG A 6 -1.66 6.31 -4.99
N PRO A 7 -0.61 5.48 -5.16
CA PRO A 7 0.55 5.48 -4.30
C PRO A 7 1.45 6.69 -4.63
N ILE A 8 1.89 7.37 -3.57
CA ILE A 8 2.71 8.57 -3.65
C ILE A 8 3.90 8.42 -2.70
N ASN A 9 5.08 8.80 -3.15
CA ASN A 9 6.21 9.07 -2.26
C ASN A 9 6.06 10.50 -1.73
N ILE A 10 5.71 10.64 -0.45
CA ILE A 10 5.38 11.95 0.15
C ILE A 10 6.58 12.89 0.15
N LYS A 11 7.81 12.35 0.22
CA LYS A 11 9.02 13.17 0.26
C LYS A 11 9.34 13.77 -1.10
N THR A 12 9.26 12.97 -2.16
CA THR A 12 9.64 13.40 -3.52
C THR A 12 8.45 13.92 -4.33
N MET A 13 7.22 13.69 -3.86
CA MET A 13 5.98 13.90 -4.60
C MET A 13 5.92 13.12 -5.92
N GLU A 14 6.75 12.08 -6.07
CA GLU A 14 6.68 11.15 -7.17
C GLU A 14 5.49 10.21 -6.99
N TRP A 15 4.91 9.82 -8.11
CA TRP A 15 3.78 8.89 -8.14
C TRP A 15 3.89 7.95 -9.34
N ILE A 16 3.17 6.83 -9.28
CA ILE A 16 3.06 5.91 -10.42
C ILE A 16 1.68 5.97 -11.04
N LYS A 17 1.61 5.90 -12.37
CA LYS A 17 0.33 5.72 -13.05
C LYS A 17 -0.21 4.31 -12.77
N MET A 18 -1.39 4.26 -12.17
CA MET A 18 -2.20 3.06 -12.01
C MET A 18 -3.44 3.14 -12.91
N GLY A 19 -4.16 2.03 -13.03
CA GLY A 19 -5.55 2.08 -13.50
C GLY A 19 -6.45 2.88 -12.55
N PHE A 20 -7.70 3.11 -12.96
CA PHE A 20 -8.72 3.72 -12.10
C PHE A 20 -9.27 2.67 -11.12
N TRP A 21 -8.49 2.36 -10.10
CA TRP A 21 -8.79 1.31 -9.13
C TRP A 21 -9.23 1.90 -7.80
N LYS A 22 -10.29 1.31 -7.23
CA LYS A 22 -10.70 1.55 -5.85
C LYS A 22 -9.81 0.76 -4.89
N LEU A 23 -9.85 1.08 -3.60
CA LEU A 23 -8.88 0.57 -2.63
C LEU A 23 -8.73 -0.95 -2.68
N THR A 24 -9.81 -1.72 -2.58
CA THR A 24 -9.75 -3.18 -2.58
C THR A 24 -9.58 -3.77 -3.98
N GLU A 25 -10.05 -3.07 -5.01
CA GLU A 25 -9.98 -3.46 -6.44
C GLU A 25 -8.54 -3.56 -7.00
N HIS A 26 -7.49 -3.26 -6.25
CA HIS A 26 -6.12 -3.64 -6.63
C HIS A 26 -5.30 -4.21 -5.47
N SER A 27 -5.88 -4.34 -4.27
CA SER A 27 -5.15 -4.69 -3.05
C SER A 27 -4.99 -6.19 -2.86
N TRP A 28 -4.46 -6.89 -3.88
CA TRP A 28 -4.16 -8.31 -3.79
C TRP A 28 -2.72 -8.65 -4.16
N ILE A 29 -2.19 -9.69 -3.53
CA ILE A 29 -0.88 -10.26 -3.87
C ILE A 29 -0.93 -10.79 -5.31
N GLY A 30 -0.02 -10.29 -6.14
CA GLY A 30 0.02 -10.56 -7.58
C GLY A 30 -0.55 -9.45 -8.44
N ASN A 31 -1.18 -8.42 -7.86
CA ASN A 31 -1.53 -7.21 -8.60
C ASN A 31 -0.27 -6.58 -9.21
N ARG A 32 -0.34 -6.21 -10.50
CA ARG A 32 0.81 -5.68 -11.24
C ARG A 32 1.21 -4.29 -10.75
N ASP A 33 0.24 -3.43 -10.47
CA ASP A 33 0.52 -2.05 -10.07
C ASP A 33 1.06 -1.99 -8.63
N VAL A 34 0.46 -2.75 -7.71
CA VAL A 34 1.03 -2.89 -6.36
C VAL A 34 2.43 -3.52 -6.41
N GLY A 35 2.64 -4.49 -7.31
CA GLY A 35 3.95 -5.06 -7.57
C GLY A 35 5.01 -4.05 -8.03
N LYS A 36 4.62 -2.98 -8.76
CA LYS A 36 5.55 -1.89 -9.11
C LYS A 36 5.99 -1.11 -7.88
N VAL A 37 5.04 -0.77 -7.00
CA VAL A 37 5.35 -0.06 -5.75
C VAL A 37 6.27 -0.90 -4.87
N MET A 38 6.00 -2.20 -4.74
CA MET A 38 6.88 -3.11 -3.99
C MET A 38 8.30 -3.18 -4.57
N THR A 39 8.44 -3.12 -5.91
CA THR A 39 9.76 -2.99 -6.56
C THR A 39 10.43 -1.67 -6.17
N LEU A 40 9.71 -0.54 -6.24
CA LEU A 40 10.24 0.78 -5.88
C LEU A 40 10.72 0.84 -4.42
N LEU A 41 10.04 0.15 -3.51
CA LEU A 41 10.38 0.04 -2.09
C LEU A 41 11.50 -0.96 -1.78
N SER A 42 11.95 -1.72 -2.77
CA SER A 42 13.03 -2.70 -2.60
C SER A 42 14.40 -2.03 -2.63
N ILE A 43 15.40 -2.66 -2.00
CA ILE A 43 16.80 -2.18 -1.96
C ILE A 43 17.28 -1.70 -3.35
N ARG A 44 18.02 -0.58 -3.37
CA ARG A 44 18.57 0.10 -4.57
C ARG A 44 17.55 0.75 -5.50
N ASN A 45 16.25 0.73 -5.18
CA ASN A 45 15.24 1.46 -5.95
C ASN A 45 14.92 2.82 -5.31
N PRO A 46 14.36 3.78 -6.08
CA PRO A 46 14.21 5.17 -5.64
C PRO A 46 13.38 5.38 -4.37
N TRP A 47 12.40 4.50 -4.08
CA TRP A 47 11.54 4.65 -2.91
C TRP A 47 11.99 3.80 -1.72
N TYR A 48 13.14 3.15 -1.78
CA TYR A 48 13.68 2.41 -0.64
C TYR A 48 13.82 3.33 0.59
N LYS A 49 13.19 2.96 1.72
CA LYS A 49 13.14 3.77 2.95
C LYS A 49 12.57 5.17 2.72
N SER A 50 11.45 5.25 1.99
CA SER A 50 10.73 6.50 1.74
C SER A 50 9.38 6.53 2.44
N PRO A 51 8.87 7.73 2.79
CA PRO A 51 7.52 7.88 3.28
C PRO A 51 6.52 7.70 2.13
N ILE A 52 5.53 6.82 2.31
CA ILE A 52 4.52 6.57 1.29
C ILE A 52 3.11 6.59 1.84
N ALA A 53 2.18 6.98 0.97
CA ALA A 53 0.76 6.87 1.22
C ALA A 53 0.03 6.42 -0.03
N TRP A 54 -1.07 5.69 0.18
CA TRP A 54 -2.03 5.29 -0.83
C TRP A 54 -3.20 6.27 -0.80
N CYS A 55 -3.11 7.34 -1.58
CA CYS A 55 -4.01 8.48 -1.45
C CYS A 55 -5.24 8.29 -2.32
N GLY A 56 -6.42 8.39 -1.73
CA GLY A 56 -7.68 8.41 -2.47
C GLY A 56 -8.01 9.82 -2.98
N ASP A 57 -8.61 9.91 -4.17
CA ASP A 57 -9.00 11.17 -4.81
C ASP A 57 -10.06 11.97 -4.04
N TYR A 58 -10.89 11.30 -3.25
CA TYR A 58 -11.87 11.95 -2.38
C TYR A 58 -11.32 12.30 -1.00
N TYR A 59 -10.02 12.19 -0.72
CA TYR A 59 -9.47 12.48 0.60
C TYR A 59 -9.43 13.99 0.88
N ASP A 60 -10.18 14.45 1.89
CA ASP A 60 -10.43 15.87 2.20
C ASP A 60 -10.40 16.17 3.71
N GLU A 61 -9.72 15.33 4.50
CA GLU A 61 -9.70 15.46 5.95
C GLU A 61 -9.18 16.85 6.38
N LYS A 62 -9.94 17.51 7.26
CA LYS A 62 -9.73 18.92 7.58
C LYS A 62 -8.39 19.11 8.28
N GLY A 63 -7.50 19.89 7.68
CA GLY A 63 -6.15 20.16 8.21
C GLY A 63 -5.08 19.22 7.68
N GLU A 64 -5.47 18.18 6.93
CA GLU A 64 -4.56 17.24 6.29
C GLU A 64 -4.26 17.64 4.85
N ILE A 65 -3.13 17.16 4.33
CA ILE A 65 -2.73 17.44 2.95
C ILE A 65 -3.43 16.45 2.02
N ASN A 66 -4.24 16.96 1.08
CA ASN A 66 -4.67 16.17 -0.08
C ASN A 66 -3.48 16.04 -1.06
N TYR A 67 -2.78 14.92 -0.97
CA TYR A 67 -1.65 14.62 -1.86
C TYR A 67 -2.10 14.26 -3.28
N TYR A 68 -3.34 13.79 -3.48
CA TYR A 68 -3.83 13.38 -4.79
C TYR A 68 -3.88 14.55 -5.76
N ASP A 69 -4.42 15.69 -5.32
CA ASP A 69 -4.54 16.90 -6.13
C ASP A 69 -3.20 17.60 -6.35
N LYS A 70 -2.26 17.43 -5.42
CA LYS A 70 -0.90 18.02 -5.49
C LYS A 70 0.03 17.35 -6.51
N LEU A 71 -0.43 16.35 -7.23
CA LEU A 71 0.37 15.64 -8.24
C LEU A 71 0.47 16.40 -9.58
N GLU A 72 -0.26 17.50 -9.77
CA GLU A 72 -0.18 18.31 -10.98
C GLU A 72 1.26 18.81 -11.22
N GLY A 73 1.81 18.54 -12.41
CA GLY A 73 3.18 18.90 -12.78
C GLY A 73 4.30 18.11 -12.09
N LYS A 74 3.99 17.04 -11.33
CA LYS A 74 4.99 16.20 -10.66
C LYS A 74 5.44 15.01 -11.48
N ASP A 75 6.68 14.59 -11.25
CA ASP A 75 7.32 13.49 -11.96
C ASP A 75 6.54 12.17 -11.77
N ARG A 76 6.07 11.69 -12.91
CA ARG A 76 5.40 10.40 -13.01
C ARG A 76 6.43 9.36 -13.38
N LEU A 77 6.74 8.47 -12.44
CA LEU A 77 7.65 7.36 -12.72
C LEU A 77 7.05 6.47 -13.82
N SER A 78 7.81 6.30 -14.90
CA SER A 78 7.43 5.49 -16.05
C SER A 78 8.30 4.23 -16.12
N TYR A 79 7.72 3.15 -16.65
CA TYR A 79 8.35 1.84 -16.83
C TYR A 79 9.02 1.26 -15.56
N ILE A 80 8.21 0.66 -14.69
CA ILE A 80 8.69 -0.10 -13.54
C ILE A 80 8.37 -1.58 -13.77
N LYS A 81 9.39 -2.43 -13.70
CA LYS A 81 9.18 -3.88 -13.73
C LYS A 81 8.47 -4.32 -12.43
N PRO A 82 7.24 -4.84 -12.49
CA PRO A 82 6.53 -5.24 -11.29
C PRO A 82 7.19 -6.45 -10.62
N MET A 83 7.16 -6.47 -9.29
CA MET A 83 7.51 -7.65 -8.52
C MET A 83 6.55 -8.80 -8.86
N SER A 84 7.08 -9.99 -9.17
CA SER A 84 6.26 -11.17 -9.50
C SER A 84 5.41 -11.61 -8.31
N LYS A 85 4.25 -12.24 -8.56
CA LYS A 85 3.38 -12.82 -7.52
C LYS A 85 4.17 -13.69 -6.52
N SER A 86 5.06 -14.54 -7.02
CA SER A 86 5.92 -15.41 -6.20
C SER A 86 6.88 -14.66 -5.28
N LYS A 87 7.39 -13.49 -5.73
CA LYS A 87 8.23 -12.62 -4.89
C LYS A 87 7.38 -11.82 -3.91
N GLN A 88 6.24 -11.29 -4.33
CA GLN A 88 5.31 -10.58 -3.43
C GLN A 88 4.88 -11.48 -2.26
N LEU A 89 4.58 -12.77 -2.51
CA LEU A 89 4.20 -13.72 -1.47
C LEU A 89 5.31 -13.94 -0.41
N LYS A 90 6.58 -13.89 -0.83
CA LYS A 90 7.75 -14.06 0.06
C LYS A 90 8.21 -12.75 0.70
N ALA A 91 7.55 -11.64 0.37
CA ALA A 91 7.96 -10.32 0.81
C ALA A 91 7.60 -10.07 2.27
N ILE A 92 8.35 -9.16 2.87
CA ILE A 92 8.12 -8.57 4.18
C ILE A 92 8.03 -7.06 3.96
N LEU A 93 6.89 -6.47 4.32
CA LEU A 93 6.76 -5.02 4.39
C LEU A 93 7.29 -4.56 5.75
N ILE A 94 8.22 -3.62 5.73
CA ILE A 94 8.85 -3.10 6.94
C ILE A 94 8.45 -1.64 7.10
N ASN A 95 7.86 -1.31 8.25
CA ASN A 95 7.66 0.05 8.70
C ASN A 95 8.84 0.47 9.59
N HIS A 96 9.67 1.39 9.10
CA HIS A 96 10.83 1.92 9.81
C HIS A 96 10.48 2.98 10.83
N THR A 97 9.35 3.70 10.68
CA THR A 97 8.91 4.69 11.69
C THR A 97 8.53 3.98 12.98
N LYS A 98 7.69 2.95 12.88
CA LYS A 98 7.16 2.21 14.04
C LYS A 98 8.01 1.02 14.48
N ARG A 99 9.03 0.66 13.69
CA ARG A 99 9.84 -0.56 13.86
C ARG A 99 8.99 -1.83 13.87
N GLU A 100 8.05 -1.89 12.93
CA GLU A 100 7.11 -3.00 12.75
C GLU A 100 7.31 -3.66 11.38
N TYR A 101 6.83 -4.90 11.22
CA TYR A 101 6.82 -5.58 9.93
C TYR A 101 5.59 -6.47 9.74
N VAL A 102 5.22 -6.72 8.48
CA VAL A 102 4.17 -7.66 8.08
C VAL A 102 4.76 -8.71 7.15
N VAL A 103 4.47 -9.99 7.41
CA VAL A 103 4.90 -11.12 6.57
C VAL A 103 3.79 -11.52 5.60
N TYR A 104 4.01 -11.34 4.29
CA TYR A 104 2.95 -11.51 3.29
C TYR A 104 2.44 -12.95 3.18
N SER A 105 3.31 -13.93 3.42
CA SER A 105 2.95 -15.35 3.36
C SER A 105 2.02 -15.79 4.50
N LYS A 106 1.85 -14.98 5.56
CA LYS A 106 0.93 -15.28 6.67
C LYS A 106 -0.50 -14.81 6.43
N ILE A 107 -0.72 -13.91 5.47
CA ILE A 107 -2.06 -13.34 5.18
C ILE A 107 -2.96 -14.42 4.60
N ARG A 108 -4.14 -14.64 5.17
CA ARG A 108 -5.03 -15.73 4.75
C ARG A 108 -5.52 -15.59 3.30
N VAL A 109 -5.92 -16.72 2.73
CA VAL A 109 -6.42 -16.85 1.36
C VAL A 109 -7.95 -16.77 1.38
N ASN A 110 -8.55 -16.08 0.40
CA ASN A 110 -10.00 -16.03 0.22
C ASN A 110 -10.52 -17.14 -0.72
N LYS A 111 -11.83 -17.18 -0.93
CA LYS A 111 -12.49 -18.22 -1.73
C LYS A 111 -12.06 -18.27 -3.20
N TRP A 112 -11.34 -17.26 -3.69
CA TRP A 112 -10.79 -17.20 -5.06
C TRP A 112 -9.27 -17.41 -5.09
N GLU A 113 -8.69 -17.97 -4.04
CA GLU A 113 -7.25 -18.20 -3.94
C GLU A 113 -6.39 -16.92 -3.97
N LEU A 114 -6.99 -15.79 -3.60
CA LEU A 114 -6.31 -14.49 -3.50
C LEU A 114 -6.02 -14.15 -2.04
N ARG A 115 -4.95 -13.38 -1.83
CA ARG A 115 -4.55 -12.81 -0.54
C ARG A 115 -4.55 -11.31 -0.67
N VAL A 116 -5.07 -10.60 0.33
CA VAL A 116 -4.99 -9.14 0.37
C VAL A 116 -3.51 -8.72 0.45
N ASN A 117 -3.12 -7.74 -0.35
CA ASN A 117 -1.83 -7.09 -0.20
C ASN A 117 -1.99 -6.02 0.88
N PRO A 118 -1.23 -6.08 1.99
CA PRO A 118 -1.45 -5.19 3.13
C PRO A 118 -0.93 -3.77 2.87
N LEU A 119 -0.03 -3.58 1.88
CA LEU A 119 0.61 -2.29 1.63
C LEU A 119 -0.41 -1.19 1.30
N PRO A 120 -1.32 -1.33 0.32
CA PRO A 120 -2.31 -0.28 0.05
C PRO A 120 -3.24 -0.02 1.24
N ILE A 121 -3.67 -1.07 1.95
CA ILE A 121 -4.63 -0.95 3.06
C ILE A 121 -4.00 -0.23 4.26
N LEU A 122 -2.81 -0.64 4.69
CA LEU A 122 -2.11 -0.05 5.83
C LEU A 122 -1.66 1.40 5.56
N THR A 123 -1.48 1.77 4.28
CA THR A 123 -0.98 3.11 3.90
C THR A 123 -2.05 4.01 3.31
N ALA A 124 -3.33 3.62 3.35
CA ALA A 124 -4.43 4.38 2.78
C ALA A 124 -4.62 5.74 3.47
N LEU A 125 -4.66 6.82 2.68
CA LEU A 125 -5.24 8.10 3.07
C LEU A 125 -6.61 8.22 2.42
N GLY A 126 -7.63 8.09 3.26
CA GLY A 126 -9.02 7.88 2.84
C GLY A 126 -9.41 6.41 2.91
N ASN A 127 -10.68 6.17 3.20
CA ASN A 127 -11.42 4.92 3.16
C ASN A 127 -12.87 5.27 3.60
N GLY A 128 -13.88 4.52 3.17
CA GLY A 128 -15.29 4.78 3.53
C GLY A 128 -15.96 5.92 2.76
N ARG A 129 -15.40 6.33 1.61
CA ARG A 129 -15.90 7.44 0.77
C ARG A 129 -16.38 6.98 -0.61
N GLY A 130 -16.43 5.68 -0.85
CA GLY A 130 -16.87 5.12 -2.12
C GLY A 130 -17.26 3.64 -2.05
N GLN A 131 -17.57 3.09 -3.23
CA GLN A 131 -17.54 1.64 -3.40
C GLN A 131 -16.08 1.14 -3.42
N GLY A 132 -15.84 -0.16 -3.21
CA GLY A 132 -14.48 -0.73 -3.24
C GLY A 132 -13.55 -0.27 -2.11
N ASP A 133 -14.13 0.25 -1.03
CA ASP A 133 -13.44 0.53 0.23
C ASP A 133 -13.30 -0.73 1.07
N TYR A 134 -12.29 -0.75 1.95
CA TYR A 134 -12.20 -1.77 2.98
C TYR A 134 -13.27 -1.46 4.03
N ARG A 135 -14.22 -2.37 4.28
CA ARG A 135 -15.43 -2.13 5.06
C ARG A 135 -15.24 -2.43 6.55
N ASP A 136 -16.04 -1.76 7.38
CA ASP A 136 -16.03 -1.86 8.85
C ASP A 136 -16.31 -3.26 9.40
N TYR A 137 -17.05 -4.07 8.67
CA TYR A 137 -17.29 -5.48 9.02
C TYR A 137 -16.14 -6.42 8.63
N GLN A 138 -15.14 -5.95 7.86
CA GLN A 138 -14.00 -6.77 7.47
C GLN A 138 -12.95 -6.82 8.59
N PRO A 139 -12.21 -7.95 8.73
CA PRO A 139 -11.21 -8.09 9.78
C PRO A 139 -10.14 -7.00 9.69
N ASP A 140 -9.68 -6.52 10.85
CA ASP A 140 -8.64 -5.49 10.95
C ASP A 140 -8.97 -4.17 10.26
N PHE A 141 -10.24 -3.83 10.09
CA PHE A 141 -10.64 -2.53 9.54
C PHE A 141 -10.05 -1.34 10.33
N ASP A 142 -9.87 -1.48 11.65
CA ASP A 142 -9.22 -0.48 12.51
C ASP A 142 -7.74 -0.23 12.15
N LYS A 143 -7.13 -1.12 11.36
CA LYS A 143 -5.75 -0.99 10.87
C LYS A 143 -5.66 -0.30 9.52
N VAL A 144 -6.77 0.10 8.89
CA VAL A 144 -6.71 0.83 7.61
C VAL A 144 -6.04 2.18 7.83
N GLY A 145 -5.02 2.49 7.01
CA GLY A 145 -4.31 3.77 7.05
C GLY A 145 -3.41 4.01 8.27
N ILE A 146 -3.29 3.06 9.23
CA ILE A 146 -2.50 3.28 10.46
C ILE A 146 -1.02 3.53 10.22
N TRP A 147 -0.52 3.21 9.03
CA TRP A 147 0.84 3.46 8.61
C TRP A 147 0.94 4.46 7.43
N ALA A 148 -0.13 5.21 7.12
CA ALA A 148 -0.08 6.21 6.07
C ALA A 148 0.98 7.29 6.39
N GLY A 149 1.89 7.55 5.46
CA GLY A 149 2.97 8.52 5.65
C GLY A 149 4.22 8.00 6.35
N ASP A 150 4.19 6.77 6.86
CA ASP A 150 5.37 6.16 7.49
C ASP A 150 6.46 5.81 6.48
N ILE A 151 7.69 5.58 6.96
CA ILE A 151 8.86 5.24 6.16
C ILE A 151 8.91 3.72 5.96
N PHE A 152 8.93 3.26 4.70
CA PHE A 152 8.89 1.82 4.42
C PHE A 152 10.01 1.28 3.55
N SER A 153 10.20 -0.04 3.65
CA SER A 153 10.85 -0.81 2.60
C SER A 153 10.19 -2.18 2.42
N VAL A 154 10.44 -2.79 1.27
CA VAL A 154 10.11 -4.21 1.03
C VAL A 154 11.40 -5.03 1.05
N ARG A 155 11.40 -6.09 1.85
CA ARG A 155 12.55 -6.98 2.09
C ARG A 155 12.12 -8.45 2.05
N PHE A 156 13.10 -9.34 2.17
CA PHE A 156 12.91 -10.80 2.23
C PHE A 156 13.55 -11.41 3.48
N ILE A 157 13.97 -10.57 4.43
CA ILE A 157 14.61 -10.96 5.69
C ILE A 157 14.00 -10.10 6.79
N ILE A 158 13.62 -10.72 7.91
CA ILE A 158 13.07 -10.03 9.08
C ILE A 158 14.15 -9.10 9.67
N PRO A 159 13.86 -7.80 9.86
CA PRO A 159 14.81 -6.88 10.47
C PRO A 159 14.98 -7.17 11.98
N LYS A 160 16.23 -7.16 12.46
CA LYS A 160 16.54 -7.41 13.87
C LYS A 160 15.90 -6.34 14.77
N GLY A 161 15.23 -6.77 15.83
CA GLY A 161 14.66 -5.89 16.85
C GLY A 161 13.43 -5.09 16.39
N TYR A 162 12.73 -5.56 15.36
CA TYR A 162 11.42 -5.05 14.97
C TYR A 162 10.35 -6.03 15.47
N LYS A 163 9.14 -5.54 15.67
CA LYS A 163 7.99 -6.33 16.09
C LYS A 163 7.14 -6.71 14.88
N GLU A 164 6.55 -7.91 14.90
CA GLU A 164 5.54 -8.26 13.90
C GLU A 164 4.23 -7.50 14.18
N LEU A 165 3.67 -6.88 13.16
CA LEU A 165 2.27 -6.51 13.12
C LEU A 165 1.52 -7.66 12.43
N GLU A 166 0.73 -8.39 13.21
CA GLU A 166 -0.16 -9.41 12.66
C GLU A 166 -1.37 -8.73 12.02
N VAL A 167 -1.67 -9.13 10.78
CA VAL A 167 -2.82 -8.65 10.02
C VAL A 167 -3.60 -9.82 9.41
N ASP A 168 -4.92 -9.73 9.45
CA ASP A 168 -5.88 -10.71 8.94
C ASP A 168 -6.80 -10.13 7.87
N PHE A 169 -6.30 -9.13 7.12
CA PHE A 169 -7.07 -8.50 6.05
C PHE A 169 -7.63 -9.54 5.08
N TYR A 170 -8.94 -9.46 4.88
CA TYR A 170 -9.72 -10.36 4.05
C TYR A 170 -10.75 -9.60 3.23
N GLU A 171 -10.89 -9.99 1.96
CA GLU A 171 -11.94 -9.54 1.07
C GLU A 171 -12.71 -10.76 0.56
N GLU A 172 -14.03 -10.68 0.73
CA GLU A 172 -15.00 -11.74 0.47
C GLU A 172 -15.51 -11.79 -0.95
#